data_AF-A0A2W7MSZ3-F1
#
_entry.id   AF-A0A2W7MSZ3-F1
#
_cell.length_a   1.000
_cell.length_b   1.000
_cell.length_c   1.000
_cell.angle_alpha   90.00
_cell.angle_beta   90.00
_cell.angle_gamma   90.00
#
_symmetry.space_group_name_H-M   'P 1'
#
loop_
_entity.id
_entity.type
_entity.pdbx_description
1 polymer ?
#
loop_
_entity_poly.entity_id
_entity_poly.type
_entity_poly.pdbx_seq_one_letter_code
_entity_poly.pdbx_strand_id
1 'polypeptide(L)' 'MGKDIEKSLVGQPIFKQMMDFLPRNKFDLLVSKHKSDRYYKTYSSWDQLVTMLFGIFSRCDSMGEVCDAMKTLQG' A
#
# COMPACT_ATOMS: atom_id res chain seq x y z
N MET A 1 10.24 27.17 13.81
CA MET A 1 10.96 26.16 14.62
C MET A 1 10.05 24.95 14.74
N GLY A 2 9.91 24.20 13.63
CA GLY A 2 9.06 23.01 13.60
C GLY A 2 9.82 21.89 14.28
N LYS A 3 9.21 21.23 15.27
CA LYS A 3 9.77 19.99 15.82
C LYS A 3 9.87 19.01 14.66
N ASP A 4 11.09 18.69 14.26
CA ASP A 4 11.37 17.48 13.50
C ASP A 4 10.88 16.34 14.37
N ILE A 5 9.68 15.83 14.05
CA ILE A 5 9.15 14.61 14.64
C ILE A 5 10.08 13.53 14.13
N GLU A 6 11.10 13.17 14.90
CA GLU A 6 11.88 11.96 14.70
C GLU A 6 10.88 10.81 14.69
N LYS A 7 10.41 10.43 13.51
CA LYS A 7 9.51 9.29 13.36
C LYS A 7 10.35 8.07 13.75
N SER A 8 10.00 7.43 14.86
CA SER A 8 10.59 6.15 15.22
C SER A 8 10.12 5.10 14.21
N LEU A 9 10.97 4.87 13.21
CA LEU A 9 10.75 3.89 12.13
C LEU A 9 11.21 2.48 12.53
N VAL A 10 11.86 2.35 13.69
CA VAL A 10 12.41 1.09 14.21
C VAL A 10 11.27 0.11 14.50
N GLY A 11 11.37 -1.10 13.96
CA GLY A 11 10.36 -2.16 14.13
C GLY A 11 9.20 -2.11 13.12
N GLN A 12 9.13 -1.11 12.24
CA GLN A 12 8.13 -1.07 11.16
C GLN A 12 8.70 -1.64 9.86
N PRO A 13 7.98 -2.52 9.14
CA PRO A 13 8.39 -3.00 7.83
C PRO A 13 8.68 -1.84 6.87
N ILE A 14 9.79 -1.91 6.12
CA ILE A 14 10.20 -0.86 5.17
C ILE A 14 9.07 -0.54 4.17
N PHE A 15 8.34 -1.56 3.71
CA PHE A 15 7.22 -1.38 2.81
C PHE A 15 6.10 -0.50 3.41
N LYS A 16 5.79 -0.65 4.71
CA LYS A 16 4.83 0.20 5.40
C LYS A 16 5.29 1.66 5.40
N GLN A 17 6.58 1.88 5.69
CA GLN A 17 7.16 3.23 5.66
C GLN A 17 7.03 3.86 4.27
N MET A 18 7.24 3.09 3.19
CA MET A 18 7.02 3.54 1.82
C MET A 18 5.56 3.92 1.56
N MET A 19 4.60 3.11 2.02
CA MET A 19 3.18 3.40 1.84
C MET A 19 2.73 4.66 2.59
N ASP A 20 3.34 4.96 3.75
CA ASP A 20 3.04 6.17 4.52
C ASP A 20 3.44 7.47 3.80
N PHE A 21 4.32 7.41 2.80
CA PHE A 21 4.64 8.57 1.95
C PHE A 21 3.60 8.83 0.86
N LEU A 22 2.73 7.87 0.54
CA LEU A 22 1.72 8.03 -0.49
C LEU A 22 0.57 8.92 0.02
N PRO A 23 0.16 9.96 -0.75
CA PRO A 23 -0.86 10.89 -0.30
C PRO A 23 -2.26 10.26 -0.41
N ARG A 24 -2.70 9.54 0.62
CA ARG A 24 -3.99 8.83 0.67
C ARG A 24 -5.18 9.72 0.29
N ASN A 25 -5.22 10.94 0.82
CA ASN A 25 -6.30 11.90 0.51
C ASN A 25 -6.41 12.23 -0.99
N LYS A 26 -5.27 12.37 -1.70
CA LYS A 26 -5.29 12.64 -3.14
C LYS A 26 -5.75 11.41 -3.91
N PHE A 27 -5.39 10.22 -3.46
CA PHE A 27 -5.85 8.97 -4.05
C PHE A 27 -7.36 8.78 -3.89
N ASP A 28 -7.91 9.02 -2.70
CA ASP A 28 -9.34 8.87 -2.44
C ASP A 28 -10.19 9.85 -3.29
N LEU A 29 -9.66 11.06 -3.57
CA LEU A 29 -10.28 12.00 -4.52
C LEU A 29 -10.34 11.42 -5.94
N LEU A 30 -9.30 10.71 -6.38
CA LEU A 30 -9.29 10.02 -7.68
C LEU A 30 -10.27 8.86 -7.70
N VAL A 31 -10.31 8.04 -6.65
CA VAL A 31 -11.27 6.93 -6.50
C VAL A 31 -12.70 7.44 -6.61
N SER A 32 -13.03 8.54 -5.93
CA SER A 32 -14.35 9.17 -6.00
C SER A 32 -14.66 9.74 -7.38
N LYS A 33 -13.71 10.49 -7.97
CA LYS A 33 -13.84 11.09 -9.30
C LYS A 33 -14.11 10.04 -10.38
N HIS A 34 -13.38 8.92 -10.32
CA HIS A 34 -13.48 7.84 -11.30
C HIS A 34 -14.49 6.76 -10.92
N LYS A 35 -15.10 6.85 -9.73
CA LYS A 35 -16.05 5.86 -9.19
C LYS A 35 -15.48 4.43 -9.22
N SER A 36 -14.17 4.28 -9.02
CA SER A 36 -13.50 2.98 -9.14
C SER A 36 -13.98 1.99 -8.07
N ASP A 37 -14.33 2.49 -6.89
CA ASP A 37 -14.87 1.71 -5.78
C ASP A 37 -16.40 1.79 -5.68
N ARG A 38 -17.14 1.95 -6.79
CA ARG A 38 -18.62 2.06 -6.72
C ARG A 38 -19.33 0.76 -6.34
N TYR A 39 -18.76 -0.37 -6.74
CA TYR A 39 -19.35 -1.71 -6.54
C TYR A 39 -18.32 -2.72 -6.00
N TYR A 40 -17.20 -2.24 -5.46
CA TYR A 40 -16.23 -3.12 -4.82
C TYR A 40 -16.88 -3.81 -3.61
N LYS A 41 -16.51 -5.08 -3.37
CA LYS A 41 -17.05 -5.87 -2.26
C LYS A 41 -16.01 -6.04 -1.15
N THR A 42 -14.82 -6.45 -1.52
CA THR A 42 -13.77 -6.87 -0.56
C THR A 42 -12.38 -6.41 -0.93
N TYR A 43 -12.20 -5.82 -2.12
CA TYR A 43 -10.90 -5.41 -2.64
C TYR A 43 -11.01 -4.01 -3.21
N SER A 44 -10.54 -3.02 -2.45
CA SER A 44 -10.64 -1.61 -2.83
C SER A 44 -9.54 -1.23 -3.83
N SER A 45 -9.71 -0.08 -4.49
CA SER A 45 -8.68 0.50 -5.36
C SER A 45 -7.37 0.73 -4.60
N TRP A 46 -7.45 1.02 -3.29
CA TRP A 46 -6.27 1.17 -2.44
C TRP A 46 -5.56 -0.17 -2.21
N ASP A 47 -6.32 -1.23 -1.89
CA ASP A 47 -5.76 -2.58 -1.72
C ASP A 47 -5.10 -3.06 -3.00
N GLN A 48 -5.70 -2.74 -4.15
CA GLN A 48 -5.13 -3.02 -5.46
C GLN A 48 -3.80 -2.27 -5.68
N LEU A 49 -3.73 -0.98 -5.35
CA LEU A 49 -2.51 -0.20 -5.45
C LEU A 49 -1.40 -0.79 -4.58
N VAL A 50 -1.70 -1.06 -3.30
CA VAL A 50 -0.73 -1.63 -2.35
C VAL A 50 -0.22 -2.98 -2.85
N THR A 51 -1.12 -3.85 -3.32
CA THR A 51 -0.76 -5.18 -3.86
C THR A 51 0.14 -5.08 -5.09
N MET A 52 -0.17 -4.17 -6.03
CA MET A 52 0.65 -3.98 -7.23
C MET A 52 2.04 -3.43 -6.88
N LEU A 53 2.13 -2.44 -5.98
CA LEU A 53 3.41 -1.89 -5.54
C LEU A 53 4.24 -2.94 -4.80
N PHE A 54 3.61 -3.74 -3.95
CA PHE A 54 4.29 -4.83 -3.26
C PHE A 54 4.87 -5.85 -4.24
N GLY A 55 4.10 -6.27 -5.25
CA GLY A 55 4.56 -7.20 -6.28
C GLY A 55 5.74 -6.65 -7.09
N ILE A 56 5.67 -5.38 -7.51
CA ILE A 56 6.76 -4.72 -8.26
C ILE A 56 8.03 -4.63 -7.42
N PHE A 57 7.93 -4.18 -6.17
CA PHE A 57 9.10 -4.04 -5.30
C PHE A 57 9.70 -5.38 -4.89
N SER A 58 8.88 -6.42 -4.79
CA SER A 58 9.33 -7.78 -4.45
C SER A 58 9.78 -8.57 -5.68
N ARG A 59 9.68 -7.99 -6.89
CA ARG A 59 9.93 -8.66 -8.18
C ARG A 59 9.14 -9.96 -8.34
N CYS A 60 7.88 -9.93 -7.92
CA CYS A 60 6.96 -11.04 -8.16
C CYS A 60 6.48 -11.00 -9.62
N ASP A 61 6.63 -12.12 -10.32
CA ASP A 61 6.20 -12.29 -11.71
C ASP A 61 4.78 -12.89 -11.81
N SER A 62 4.22 -13.35 -10.69
CA SER A 62 2.87 -13.91 -10.63
C SER A 62 2.08 -13.48 -9.39
N MET A 63 0.75 -13.50 -9.49
CA MET A 63 -0.12 -13.24 -8.34
C MET A 63 0.09 -14.24 -7.20
N GLY A 64 0.49 -15.48 -7.51
CA GLY A 64 0.82 -16.50 -6.51
C GLY A 64 2.02 -16.08 -5.68
N GLU A 65 3.10 -15.62 -6.33
CA GLU A 65 4.28 -15.10 -5.65
C GLU A 65 3.96 -13.87 -4.80
N VAL A 66 3.12 -12.96 -5.29
CA VAL A 66 2.65 -11.81 -4.50
C VAL A 66 1.93 -12.28 -3.25
N CYS A 67 1.02 -13.26 -3.37
CA CYS A 67 0.29 -13.80 -2.22
C CYS A 67 1.22 -14.46 -1.21
N ASP A 68 2.19 -15.26 -1.67
CA ASP A 68 3.11 -15.95 -0.78
C ASP A 68 4.08 -14.98 -0.09
N ALA A 69 4.60 -14.00 -0.83
CA ALA A 69 5.44 -12.94 -0.25
C ALA A 69 4.66 -12.04 0.73
N MET A 70 3.37 -11.78 0.51
CA MET A 70 2.56 -11.06 1.50
C MET A 70 2.30 -11.88 2.77
N LYS A 71 2.11 -13.20 2.65
CA LYS A 71 1.95 -14.10 3.81
C LYS A 71 3.22 -14.16 4.65
N THR A 72 4.41 -14.18 4.04
CA THR A 72 5.67 -14.19 4.80
C THR A 72 5.88 -12.91 5.60
N LEU A 73 5.32 -11.78 5.15
CA LEU A 73 5.37 -10.51 5.85
C LEU A 73 4.43 -10.43 7.07
N GLN A 74 3.48 -11.37 7.23
CA GLN A 74 2.56 -11.43 8.37
C GLN A 74 3.12 -12.20 9.58
N GLY A 75 4.24 -12.90 9.42
CA GLY A 75 4.96 -13.59 10.50
C GLY A 75 5.78 -12.64 11.37
#